data_AF-A0A7S4FFJ0-F1
#
_entry.id   AF-A0A7S4FFJ0-F1
#
_cell.length_a   1.000
_cell.length_b   1.000
_cell.length_c   1.000
_cell.angle_alpha   90.00
_cell.angle_beta   90.00
_cell.angle_gamma   90.00
#
_symmetry.space_group_name_H-M   'P 1'
#
loop_
_entity.id
_entity.type
_entity.pdbx_description
1 polymer ?
#
loop_
_entity_poly.entity_id
_entity_poly.type
_entity_poly.pdbx_seq_one_letter_code
_entity_poly.pdbx_strand_id
1 'polypeptide(L)'
;FSALADVLKVSNAKNEVADIMTYMTGVDPREEELTAEQQQLPGPARCFGLLYSGERAIEVIRAKLGDTNPNEAVAGSVRSDYGKDVMRNGAHASDAVDRAMVERRIVGLVGNEPSEEVEIINKYLETASRKDR
;
A
#
# COMPACT_ATOMS: atom_id res chain seq x y z
N PHE A 1 -22.71 -35.75 7.39
CA PHE A 1 -22.00 -34.49 7.06
C PHE A 1 -21.13 -33.96 8.21
N SER A 2 -21.55 -34.00 9.49
CA SER A 2 -20.74 -33.52 10.64
C SER A 2 -19.36 -34.17 10.76
N ALA A 3 -19.28 -35.50 10.68
CA ALA A 3 -18.00 -36.22 10.81
C ALA A 3 -16.99 -35.86 9.71
N LEU A 4 -17.46 -35.58 8.49
CA LEU A 4 -16.59 -35.14 7.38
C LEU A 4 -16.10 -33.70 7.61
N ALA A 5 -16.99 -32.81 8.06
CA ALA A 5 -16.63 -31.44 8.40
C ALA A 5 -15.59 -31.38 9.53
N ASP A 6 -15.70 -32.26 10.54
CA ASP A 6 -14.73 -32.34 11.64
C ASP A 6 -13.34 -32.78 11.19
N VAL A 7 -13.26 -33.63 10.17
CA VAL A 7 -11.98 -34.06 9.58
C VAL A 7 -11.39 -32.95 8.71
N LEU A 8 -12.22 -32.24 7.94
CA LEU A 8 -11.75 -31.24 6.98
C LEU A 8 -11.47 -29.87 7.61
N LYS A 9 -12.08 -29.52 8.75
CA LYS A 9 -12.00 -28.17 9.33
C LYS A 9 -10.57 -27.66 9.56
N VAL A 10 -9.66 -28.53 10.01
CA VAL A 10 -8.27 -28.15 10.29
C VAL A 10 -7.49 -27.94 8.99
N SER A 11 -7.69 -28.81 8.01
CA SER A 11 -7.07 -28.67 6.68
C SER A 11 -7.57 -27.40 5.99
N ASN A 12 -8.89 -27.15 6.05
CA ASN A 12 -9.49 -25.94 5.52
C ASN A 12 -8.92 -24.69 6.18
N ALA A 13 -8.89 -24.64 7.51
CA ALA A 13 -8.33 -23.49 8.24
C ALA A 13 -6.87 -23.19 7.84
N LYS A 14 -6.05 -24.24 7.65
CA LYS A 14 -4.67 -24.06 7.17
C LYS A 14 -4.61 -23.50 5.75
N ASN A 15 -5.48 -23.98 4.86
CA ASN A 15 -5.54 -23.49 3.48
C ASN A 15 -5.99 -22.03 3.41
N GLU A 16 -7.02 -21.64 4.16
CA GLU A 16 -7.47 -20.24 4.20
C GLU A 16 -6.36 -19.30 4.69
N VAL A 17 -5.62 -19.71 5.73
CA VAL A 17 -4.48 -18.92 6.23
C VAL A 17 -3.36 -18.87 5.19
N ALA A 18 -3.06 -19.99 4.52
CA ALA A 18 -2.06 -20.02 3.47
C ALA A 18 -2.44 -19.09 2.31
N ASP A 19 -3.70 -19.11 1.87
CA ASP A 19 -4.18 -18.26 0.77
C ASP A 19 -4.08 -16.77 1.12
N ILE A 20 -4.37 -16.38 2.38
CA ILE A 20 -4.15 -15.01 2.87
C ILE A 20 -2.66 -14.65 2.84
N MET A 21 -1.79 -15.54 3.32
CA MET A 21 -0.35 -15.30 3.31
C MET A 21 0.18 -15.14 1.89
N THR A 22 -0.15 -16.07 0.99
CA THR A 22 0.19 -16.00 -0.43
C THR A 22 -0.29 -14.71 -1.05
N TYR A 23 -1.49 -14.27 -0.70
CA TYR A 23 -2.03 -13.01 -1.20
C TYR A 23 -1.23 -11.79 -0.70
N MET A 24 -0.93 -11.73 0.60
CA MET A 24 -0.27 -10.58 1.22
C MET A 24 1.22 -10.49 0.92
N THR A 25 1.91 -11.63 0.85
CA THR A 25 3.37 -11.68 0.71
C THR A 25 3.82 -12.07 -0.69
N GLY A 26 2.94 -12.66 -1.50
CA GLY A 26 3.31 -13.28 -2.77
C GLY A 26 4.04 -14.63 -2.63
N VAL A 27 4.14 -15.17 -1.41
CA VAL A 27 4.84 -16.44 -1.12
C VAL A 27 3.86 -17.44 -0.54
N ASP A 28 3.79 -18.64 -1.13
CA ASP A 28 2.94 -19.72 -0.64
C ASP A 28 3.64 -20.53 0.46
N PRO A 29 3.17 -20.47 1.72
CA PRO A 29 3.81 -21.18 2.83
C PRO A 29 3.68 -22.71 2.73
N ARG A 30 2.90 -23.24 1.77
CA ARG A 30 2.73 -24.69 1.54
C ARG A 30 3.80 -25.25 0.60
N GLU A 31 4.33 -24.42 -0.29
CA GLU A 31 5.28 -24.82 -1.33
C GLU A 31 6.72 -24.50 -0.92
N GLU A 32 6.92 -23.45 -0.10
CA GLU A 32 8.25 -22.96 0.28
C GLU A 32 8.37 -22.75 1.79
N GLU A 33 9.27 -23.49 2.42
CA GLU A 33 9.75 -23.18 3.77
C GLU A 33 10.89 -22.16 3.68
N LEU A 34 10.60 -20.90 3.98
CA LEU A 34 11.61 -19.85 4.02
C LEU A 34 12.54 -20.02 5.22
N THR A 35 13.85 -19.91 5.00
CA THR A 35 14.82 -19.78 6.09
C THR A 35 14.57 -18.50 6.90
N ALA A 36 15.10 -18.45 8.13
CA ALA A 36 14.99 -17.23 8.95
C ALA A 36 15.60 -16.00 8.27
N GLU A 37 16.64 -16.18 7.44
CA GLU A 37 17.26 -15.11 6.65
C GLU A 37 16.34 -14.65 5.51
N GLN A 38 15.71 -15.58 4.80
CA GLN A 38 14.78 -15.28 3.71
C GLN A 38 13.53 -14.56 4.20
N GLN A 39 13.03 -14.89 5.40
CA GLN A 39 11.89 -14.21 6.03
C GLN A 39 12.15 -12.73 6.35
N GLN A 40 13.41 -12.31 6.43
CA GLN A 40 13.78 -10.90 6.65
C GLN A 40 13.94 -10.11 5.35
N LEU A 41 13.89 -10.77 4.20
CA LEU A 41 14.00 -10.09 2.90
C LEU A 41 12.68 -9.37 2.57
N PRO A 42 12.74 -8.25 1.83
CA PRO A 42 11.55 -7.62 1.29
C PRO A 42 10.74 -8.58 0.42
N GLY A 43 9.43 -8.39 0.41
CA GLY A 43 8.55 -9.15 -0.48
C GLY A 43 8.93 -9.00 -1.96
N PRO A 44 8.54 -9.96 -2.81
CA PRO A 44 8.90 -9.98 -4.24
C PRO A 44 8.30 -8.82 -5.04
N ALA A 45 7.22 -8.21 -4.55
CA ALA A 45 6.56 -7.07 -5.18
C ALA A 45 7.24 -5.76 -4.77
N ARG A 46 7.50 -4.90 -5.77
CA ARG A 46 7.97 -3.53 -5.53
C ARG A 46 6.79 -2.59 -5.39
N CYS A 47 6.88 -1.67 -4.45
CA CYS A 47 5.93 -0.59 -4.25
C CYS A 47 6.59 0.76 -4.50
N PHE A 48 5.81 1.75 -4.92
CA PHE A 48 6.25 3.11 -5.15
C PHE A 48 5.60 4.03 -4.11
N GLY A 49 6.41 4.55 -3.17
CA GLY A 49 5.97 5.42 -2.10
C GLY A 49 6.10 6.90 -2.47
N LEU A 50 5.07 7.69 -2.17
CA LEU A 50 5.03 9.14 -2.41
C LEU A 50 4.55 9.88 -1.17
N LEU A 51 5.16 11.02 -0.85
CA LEU A 51 4.71 11.94 0.18
C LEU A 51 4.18 13.22 -0.46
N TYR A 52 2.87 13.43 -0.38
CA TYR A 52 2.23 14.66 -0.83
C TYR A 52 2.12 15.68 0.32
N SER A 53 2.38 16.94 0.01
CA SER A 53 2.22 18.07 0.93
C SER A 53 1.34 19.14 0.31
N GLY A 54 0.48 19.75 1.12
CA GLY A 54 -0.44 20.79 0.68
C GLY A 54 -1.68 20.89 1.57
N GLU A 55 -2.48 21.92 1.31
CA GLU A 55 -3.76 22.08 1.99
C GLU A 55 -4.70 20.90 1.67
N ARG A 56 -5.31 20.32 2.70
CA ARG A 56 -6.24 19.18 2.59
C ARG A 56 -5.68 18.01 1.76
N ALA A 57 -4.35 17.78 1.78
CA ALA A 57 -3.67 16.80 0.94
C ALA A 57 -4.29 15.39 1.00
N ILE A 58 -4.65 14.90 2.19
CA ILE A 58 -5.30 13.59 2.35
C ILE A 58 -6.60 13.52 1.54
N GLU A 59 -7.48 14.50 1.70
CA GLU A 59 -8.77 14.53 1.02
C GLU A 59 -8.59 14.61 -0.50
N VAL A 60 -7.72 15.51 -0.96
CA VAL A 60 -7.45 15.73 -2.38
C VAL A 60 -6.92 14.45 -3.03
N ILE A 61 -5.93 13.80 -2.42
CA ILE A 61 -5.33 12.57 -2.97
C ILE A 61 -6.34 11.42 -2.95
N ARG A 62 -7.12 11.26 -1.87
CA ARG A 62 -8.16 10.23 -1.81
C ARG A 62 -9.25 10.43 -2.86
N ALA A 63 -9.65 11.67 -3.13
CA ALA A 63 -10.58 11.99 -4.20
C ALA A 63 -10.02 11.62 -5.59
N LYS A 64 -8.71 11.77 -5.80
CA LYS A 64 -8.04 11.35 -7.05
C LYS A 64 -7.90 9.84 -7.17
N LEU A 65 -7.74 9.13 -6.05
CA LEU A 65 -7.75 7.68 -6.05
C LEU A 65 -9.14 7.13 -6.40
N GLY A 66 -10.19 7.71 -5.82
CA GLY A 66 -11.56 7.22 -5.91
C GLY A 66 -11.85 6.10 -4.89
N ASP A 67 -13.05 5.54 -4.99
CA ASP A 67 -13.56 4.57 -4.02
C ASP A 67 -12.72 3.29 -3.96
N THR A 68 -12.73 2.64 -2.79
CA THR A 68 -11.91 1.43 -2.54
C THR A 68 -12.27 0.29 -3.50
N ASN A 69 -13.54 0.18 -3.90
CA ASN A 69 -13.98 -0.74 -4.94
C ASN A 69 -13.82 -0.06 -6.31
N PRO A 70 -12.93 -0.58 -7.20
CA PRO A 70 -12.74 -0.03 -8.55
C PRO A 70 -14.03 0.13 -9.36
N ASN A 71 -15.01 -0.76 -9.17
CA ASN A 71 -16.29 -0.73 -9.89
C ASN A 71 -17.23 0.39 -9.43
N GLU A 72 -17.02 0.93 -8.23
CA GLU A 72 -17.77 2.06 -7.67
C GLU A 72 -17.01 3.38 -7.86
N ALA A 73 -15.71 3.31 -8.17
CA ALA A 73 -14.88 4.48 -8.37
C ALA A 73 -15.27 5.25 -9.64
N VAL A 74 -15.22 6.58 -9.54
CA VAL A 74 -15.52 7.50 -10.66
C VAL A 74 -14.53 7.26 -11.80
N ALA A 75 -15.04 7.18 -13.03
CA ALA A 75 -14.21 7.01 -14.24
C ALA A 75 -13.09 8.07 -14.31
N GLY A 76 -11.87 7.65 -14.63
CA GLY A 76 -10.68 8.51 -14.65
C GLY A 76 -10.02 8.71 -13.28
N SER A 77 -10.52 8.08 -12.21
CA SER A 77 -9.78 7.95 -10.96
C SER A 77 -8.76 6.81 -11.07
N VAL A 78 -7.71 6.86 -10.26
CA VAL A 78 -6.64 5.85 -10.29
C VAL A 78 -7.18 4.43 -10.09
N ARG A 79 -8.12 4.25 -9.14
CA ARG A 79 -8.68 2.93 -8.85
C ARG A 79 -9.64 2.46 -9.92
N SER A 80 -10.37 3.34 -10.59
CA SER A 80 -11.23 2.97 -11.72
C SER A 80 -10.41 2.49 -12.91
N ASP A 81 -9.31 3.19 -13.21
CA ASP A 81 -8.49 2.91 -14.40
C ASP A 81 -7.52 1.72 -14.20
N TYR A 82 -7.00 1.53 -12.99
CA TYR A 82 -5.93 0.57 -12.71
C TYR A 82 -6.28 -0.49 -11.66
N GLY A 83 -7.40 -0.35 -10.96
CA GLY A 83 -7.87 -1.34 -10.00
C GLY A 83 -8.58 -2.50 -10.70
N LYS A 84 -8.42 -3.71 -10.17
CA LYS A 84 -9.09 -4.92 -10.68
C LYS A 84 -10.30 -5.31 -9.84
N ASP A 85 -10.15 -5.25 -8.53
CA ASP A 85 -11.17 -5.58 -7.54
C ASP A 85 -10.84 -4.93 -6.19
N VAL A 86 -11.65 -5.15 -5.17
CA VAL A 86 -11.47 -4.56 -3.82
C VAL A 86 -10.13 -4.98 -3.20
N MET A 87 -9.66 -6.19 -3.46
CA MET A 87 -8.39 -6.69 -2.93
C MET A 87 -7.21 -6.08 -3.70
N ARG A 88 -7.33 -5.96 -5.03
CA ARG A 88 -6.33 -5.40 -5.93
C ARG A 88 -6.79 -4.06 -6.52
N ASN A 89 -6.93 -3.06 -5.66
CA ASN A 89 -7.50 -1.76 -6.02
C ASN A 89 -6.50 -0.75 -6.62
N GLY A 90 -5.25 -1.15 -6.87
CA GLY A 90 -4.25 -0.34 -7.59
C GLY A 90 -3.45 0.64 -6.72
N ALA A 91 -4.05 1.29 -5.72
CA ALA A 91 -3.33 2.28 -4.91
C ALA A 91 -3.90 2.52 -3.50
N HIS A 92 -2.98 2.87 -2.59
CA HIS A 92 -3.22 3.22 -1.19
C HIS A 92 -2.95 4.71 -0.93
N ALA A 93 -3.72 5.30 -0.02
CA ALA A 93 -3.39 6.58 0.61
C ALA A 93 -3.97 6.61 2.03
N SER A 94 -3.24 7.28 2.93
CA SER A 94 -3.66 7.51 4.31
C SER A 94 -5.04 8.16 4.36
N ASP A 95 -5.83 7.82 5.38
CA ASP A 95 -7.20 8.33 5.54
C ASP A 95 -7.36 9.38 6.64
N ALA A 96 -6.34 9.57 7.47
CA ALA A 96 -6.28 10.60 8.50
C ALA A 96 -4.84 11.05 8.75
N VAL A 97 -4.67 12.24 9.33
CA VAL A 97 -3.35 12.83 9.61
C VAL A 97 -2.53 11.95 10.55
N ASP A 98 -3.15 11.46 11.63
CA ASP A 98 -2.47 10.60 12.61
C ASP A 98 -2.00 9.28 11.97
N ARG A 99 -2.82 8.71 11.07
CA ARG A 99 -2.45 7.50 10.33
C ARG A 99 -1.35 7.76 9.32
N ALA A 100 -1.38 8.90 8.63
CA ALA A 100 -0.31 9.31 7.73
C ALA A 100 1.03 9.39 8.46
N MET A 101 1.08 9.87 9.71
CA MET A 101 2.32 9.90 10.50
C MET A 101 2.84 8.50 10.84
N VAL A 102 1.95 7.57 11.19
CA VAL A 102 2.33 6.17 11.45
C VAL A 102 2.83 5.50 10.17
N GLU A 103 2.11 5.65 9.06
CA GLU A 103 2.50 5.09 7.76
C GLU A 103 3.86 5.62 7.31
N ARG A 104 4.09 6.94 7.40
CA ARG A 104 5.38 7.58 7.13
C ARG A 104 6.51 6.97 7.95
N ARG A 105 6.28 6.65 9.22
CA ARG A 105 7.27 5.99 10.07
C ARG A 105 7.60 4.57 9.62
N ILE A 106 6.63 3.83 9.08
CA ILE A 106 6.83 2.48 8.56
C ILE A 106 7.63 2.53 7.26
N VAL A 107 7.30 3.45 6.35
CA VAL A 107 7.94 3.53 5.02
C VAL A 107 9.22 4.36 4.97
N GLY A 108 9.58 5.06 6.06
CA GLY A 108 10.80 5.87 6.13
C GLY A 108 10.67 7.28 5.54
N LEU A 109 9.52 7.94 5.68
CA LEU A 109 9.25 9.29 5.16
C LEU A 109 8.98 10.31 6.29
N VAL A 110 9.70 10.19 7.41
CA VAL A 110 9.45 10.95 8.66
C VAL A 110 10.45 12.08 8.93
N GLY A 111 11.64 12.05 8.32
CA GLY A 111 12.75 12.95 8.64
C GLY A 111 13.29 13.80 7.48
N ASN A 112 14.45 14.41 7.71
CA ASN A 112 15.30 15.09 6.73
C ASN A 112 16.44 14.18 6.25
N GLU A 113 16.18 12.87 6.16
CA GLU A 113 17.16 11.92 5.66
C GLU A 113 17.60 12.36 4.25
N PRO A 114 18.90 12.34 3.93
CA PRO A 114 19.38 12.79 2.63
C PRO A 114 18.73 11.94 1.56
N SER A 115 17.82 12.56 0.84
CA SER A 115 17.08 12.02 -0.28
C SER A 115 17.31 13.00 -1.42
N GLU A 116 17.77 12.50 -2.56
CA GLU A 116 17.97 13.32 -3.76
C GLU A 116 16.65 14.02 -4.15
N GLU A 117 15.52 13.39 -3.85
CA GLU A 117 14.19 13.93 -4.05
C GLU A 117 13.92 15.16 -3.17
N VAL A 118 14.34 15.15 -1.90
CA VAL A 118 14.20 16.31 -1.00
C VAL A 118 14.98 17.51 -1.53
N GLU A 119 16.20 17.31 -2.04
CA GLU A 119 16.99 18.39 -2.65
C GLU A 119 16.33 18.98 -3.90
N ILE A 120 15.80 18.11 -4.77
CA ILE A 120 15.08 18.54 -5.99
C ILE A 120 13.83 19.33 -5.64
N ILE A 121 13.04 18.86 -4.66
CA ILE A 121 11.81 19.53 -4.21
C ILE A 121 12.14 20.89 -3.61
N ASN A 122 13.14 20.98 -2.72
CA ASN A 122 13.54 22.25 -2.11
C ASN A 122 14.01 23.26 -3.17
N LYS A 123 14.80 22.82 -4.15
CA LYS A 123 15.21 23.67 -5.27
C LYS A 123 14.02 24.18 -6.09
N TYR A 124 13.01 23.34 -6.31
CA TYR A 124 11.78 23.77 -6.99
C TYR A 124 11.00 24.80 -6.16
N LEU A 125 10.80 24.55 -4.87
CA LEU A 125 10.06 25.45 -3.97
C LEU A 125 10.73 26.83 -3.86
N GLU A 126 12.06 26.90 -3.77
CA GLU A 126 12.82 28.16 -3.80
C GLU A 126 12.63 28.92 -5.12
N THR A 127 12.56 28.19 -6.24
CA THR A 127 12.35 28.76 -7.57
C THR A 127 10.91 29.28 -7.73
N ALA A 128 9.93 28.54 -7.22
CA ALA A 128 8.51 28.92 -7.27
C ALA A 128 8.23 30.14 -6.38
N SER A 129 8.83 30.22 -5.18
CA SER A 129 8.69 31.37 -4.26
C SER A 129 9.34 32.67 -4.77
N ARG A 130 10.22 32.58 -5.78
CA ARG A 130 10.76 33.75 -6.50
C ARG A 130 9.86 34.23 -7.63
N LYS A 131 8.93 33.39 -8.11
CA LYS A 131 8.03 33.71 -9.22
C LYS A 131 6.76 34.44 -8.78
N ASP A 132 6.46 34.38 -7.48
CA ASP A 132 5.30 34.99 -6.83
C ASP A 132 5.68 36.29 -6.07
N ARG A 133 6.83 36.89 -6.42
CA ARG A 133 7.34 38.17 -5.92
C ARG A 133 7.64 39.12 -7.08
#